data_AF-A0A164LDA7-F1
#
_entry.id   AF-A0A164LDA7-F1
#
_cell.length_a   1.000
_cell.length_b   1.000
_cell.length_c   1.000
_cell.angle_alpha   90.00
_cell.angle_beta   90.00
_cell.angle_gamma   90.00
#
_symmetry.space_group_name_H-M   'P 1'
#
loop_
_entity.id
_entity.type
_entity.pdbx_description
1 polymer ?
#
loop_
_entity_poly.entity_id
_entity_poly.type
_entity_poly.pdbx_seq_one_letter_code
_entity_poly.pdbx_strand_id
1 'polypeptide(L)'
;MNLTIPDDFPDGPRYANLTVGEQYSLLRGWMYCARYDTFLVPSSVWFAFTAGATHTMLERAGLIETSTAPAGVICPGGGRARRASARTKTLAKADTRFDEWWAVWPRKQAKRDAQRAFSKALNLIGFDELMAATQAFASDPNREDRYTPYPATWLNGERWADAPLPADPARTRFDASSRINTTVELGRQLAADIARTTSRPEMRALP
;
A
#
# COMPACT_ATOMS: atom_id res chain seq x y z
N MET A 1 -35.01 -13.92 26.28
CA MET A 1 -36.46 -13.68 26.56
C MET A 1 -37.05 -12.99 25.33
N ASN A 2 -38.15 -13.47 24.74
CA ASN A 2 -38.61 -13.00 23.42
C ASN A 2 -39.09 -11.54 23.48
N LEU A 3 -38.23 -10.60 23.08
CA LEU A 3 -38.63 -9.26 22.64
C LEU A 3 -39.42 -9.43 21.34
N THR A 4 -40.73 -9.62 21.46
CA THR A 4 -41.66 -9.65 20.33
C THR A 4 -42.00 -8.23 19.91
N ILE A 5 -41.92 -7.97 18.61
CA ILE A 5 -42.47 -6.75 18.01
C ILE A 5 -43.96 -6.71 18.40
N PRO A 6 -44.48 -5.59 18.92
CA PRO A 6 -45.88 -5.46 19.26
C PRO A 6 -46.78 -5.73 18.04
N ASP A 7 -47.84 -6.53 18.23
CA ASP A 7 -48.76 -6.91 17.15
C ASP A 7 -49.51 -5.72 16.54
N ASP A 8 -49.57 -4.59 17.27
CA ASP A 8 -50.20 -3.35 16.83
C ASP A 8 -49.26 -2.44 16.00
N PHE A 9 -48.03 -2.87 15.70
CA PHE A 9 -47.12 -2.11 14.83
C PHE A 9 -47.29 -2.49 13.35
N PRO A 10 -47.31 -1.55 12.38
CA PRO A 10 -47.12 -0.10 12.52
C PRO A 10 -48.42 0.73 12.64
N ASP A 11 -49.59 0.09 12.57
CA ASP A 11 -50.88 0.78 12.37
C ASP A 11 -51.60 1.17 13.67
N GLY A 12 -51.05 0.80 14.82
CA GLY A 12 -51.61 1.04 16.13
C GLY A 12 -51.67 2.53 16.48
N PRO A 13 -52.59 2.93 17.37
CA PRO A 13 -52.78 4.33 17.75
C PRO A 13 -51.52 4.97 18.37
N ARG A 14 -50.59 4.15 18.87
CA ARG A 14 -49.29 4.57 19.41
C ARG A 14 -48.28 4.99 18.33
N TYR A 15 -48.41 4.45 17.11
CA TYR A 15 -47.46 4.65 16.01
C TYR A 15 -48.04 5.49 14.86
N ALA A 16 -49.34 5.79 14.90
CA ALA A 16 -50.06 6.56 13.88
C ALA A 16 -49.50 7.97 13.62
N ASN A 17 -48.82 8.56 14.62
CA ASN A 17 -48.22 9.90 14.51
C ASN A 17 -46.71 9.88 14.18
N LEU A 18 -46.17 8.72 13.83
CA LEU A 18 -44.76 8.55 13.45
C LEU A 18 -44.62 8.54 11.93
N THR A 19 -43.54 9.14 11.45
CA THR A 19 -43.12 9.02 10.05
C THR A 19 -42.64 7.59 9.75
N VAL A 20 -42.68 7.18 8.48
CA VAL A 20 -42.18 5.86 8.04
C VAL A 20 -40.71 5.64 8.43
N GLY A 21 -39.89 6.70 8.41
CA GLY A 21 -38.48 6.63 8.85
C GLY A 21 -38.32 6.39 10.35
N GLU A 22 -39.21 6.95 11.17
CA GLU A 22 -39.22 6.75 12.62
C GLU A 22 -39.71 5.33 12.97
N GLN A 23 -40.75 4.85 12.29
CA GLN A 23 -41.20 3.45 12.43
C GLN A 23 -40.08 2.46 12.07
N TYR A 24 -39.35 2.72 10.98
CA TYR A 24 -38.21 1.89 10.57
C TYR A 24 -37.06 1.90 11.61
N SER A 25 -36.88 3.01 12.32
CA SER A 25 -35.88 3.14 13.37
C SER A 25 -36.23 2.31 14.62
N LEU A 26 -37.51 2.28 15.01
CA LEU A 26 -38.00 1.40 16.09
C LEU A 26 -37.80 -0.07 15.76
N LEU A 27 -38.13 -0.46 14.52
CA LEU A 27 -37.95 -1.82 14.04
C LEU A 27 -36.48 -2.26 14.15
N ARG A 28 -35.54 -1.40 13.76
CA ARG A 28 -34.10 -1.67 13.91
C ARG A 28 -33.66 -1.78 15.38
N GLY A 29 -34.25 -0.97 16.25
CA GLY A 29 -34.05 -1.04 17.70
C GLY A 29 -34.47 -2.40 18.26
N TRP A 30 -35.70 -2.84 18.00
CA TRP A 30 -36.19 -4.13 18.46
C TRP A 30 -35.41 -5.30 17.87
N MET A 31 -35.03 -5.25 16.60
CA MET A 31 -34.16 -6.25 15.99
C MET A 31 -32.78 -6.31 16.64
N TYR A 32 -32.20 -5.17 17.04
CA TYR A 32 -30.96 -5.12 17.80
C TYR A 32 -31.14 -5.79 19.16
N CYS A 33 -32.18 -5.41 19.89
CA CYS A 33 -32.50 -5.96 21.21
C CYS A 33 -32.71 -7.48 21.15
N ALA A 34 -33.49 -7.98 20.19
CA ALA A 34 -33.71 -9.41 19.99
C ALA A 34 -32.42 -10.15 19.60
N ARG A 35 -31.55 -9.53 18.80
CA ARG A 35 -30.29 -10.14 18.37
C ARG A 35 -29.28 -10.29 19.50
N TYR A 36 -29.25 -9.35 20.43
CA TYR A 36 -28.26 -9.32 21.52
C TYR A 36 -28.85 -9.71 22.88
N ASP A 37 -30.12 -10.13 22.94
CA ASP A 37 -30.88 -10.43 24.16
C ASP A 37 -30.78 -9.30 25.21
N THR A 38 -30.81 -8.05 24.73
CA THR A 38 -30.66 -6.83 25.53
C THR A 38 -31.91 -5.97 25.42
N PHE A 39 -32.33 -5.33 26.50
CA PHE A 39 -33.43 -4.34 26.48
C PHE A 39 -32.95 -2.90 26.23
N LEU A 40 -31.63 -2.71 26.07
CA LEU A 40 -30.99 -1.41 26.00
C LEU A 40 -30.28 -1.23 24.67
N VAL A 41 -30.64 -0.18 23.94
CA VAL A 41 -29.91 0.25 22.75
C VAL A 41 -29.01 1.44 23.13
N PRO A 42 -27.68 1.33 23.03
CA PRO A 42 -26.79 2.45 23.29
C PRO A 42 -27.07 3.61 22.32
N SER A 43 -27.03 4.85 22.80
CA SER A 43 -27.32 6.03 21.96
C SER A 43 -26.42 6.10 20.72
N SER A 44 -25.17 5.65 20.82
CA SER A 44 -24.24 5.58 19.68
C SER A 44 -24.69 4.63 18.57
N VAL A 45 -25.36 3.54 18.92
CA VAL A 45 -25.96 2.58 17.98
C VAL A 45 -27.28 3.14 17.46
N TRP A 46 -28.06 3.77 18.32
CA TRP A 46 -29.33 4.40 17.95
C TRP A 46 -29.15 5.54 16.92
N PHE A 47 -28.16 6.42 17.12
CA PHE A 47 -27.83 7.49 16.18
C PHE A 47 -27.36 6.97 14.80
N ALA A 48 -26.88 5.73 14.71
CA ALA A 48 -26.56 5.11 13.43
C ALA A 48 -27.80 4.63 12.66
N PHE A 49 -28.93 4.45 13.36
CA PHE A 49 -30.19 4.03 12.75
C PHE A 49 -31.01 5.20 12.24
N THR A 50 -30.90 6.36 12.89
CA THR A 50 -31.74 7.52 12.60
C THR A 50 -30.91 8.60 11.90
N ALA A 51 -31.26 8.95 10.67
CA ALA A 51 -30.64 10.07 9.96
C ALA A 51 -31.12 11.45 10.46
N GLY A 52 -31.75 11.52 11.65
CA GLY A 52 -32.32 12.78 12.17
C GLY A 52 -33.47 12.66 13.17
N ALA A 53 -33.63 11.55 13.90
CA ALA A 53 -34.67 11.48 14.94
C ALA A 53 -34.12 11.97 16.28
N THR A 54 -34.57 13.14 16.69
CA THR A 54 -34.20 13.81 17.95
C THR A 54 -34.82 13.10 19.16
N HIS A 55 -34.22 13.31 20.32
CA HIS A 55 -34.54 12.79 21.66
C HIS A 55 -36.06 12.65 21.99
N THR A 56 -36.90 13.50 21.41
CA THR A 56 -38.36 13.49 21.52
C THR A 56 -39.04 12.21 21.05
N MET A 57 -38.46 11.49 20.07
CA MET A 57 -39.00 10.19 19.64
C MET A 57 -38.81 9.11 20.72
N LEU A 58 -37.69 9.15 21.43
CA LEU A 58 -37.33 8.20 22.49
C LEU A 58 -38.24 8.39 23.73
N GLU A 59 -38.52 9.64 24.08
CA GLU A 59 -39.45 9.98 25.17
C GLU A 59 -40.90 9.60 24.83
N ARG A 60 -41.35 9.82 23.58
CA ARG A 60 -42.73 9.52 23.15
C ARG A 60 -43.00 8.03 22.97
N ALA A 61 -41.99 7.26 22.59
CA ALA A 61 -42.13 5.82 22.41
C ALA A 61 -42.23 5.09 23.76
N GLY A 62 -41.56 5.55 24.83
CA GLY A 62 -41.65 4.93 26.16
C GLY A 62 -41.31 3.43 26.20
N LEU A 63 -40.63 2.91 25.17
CA LEU A 63 -40.54 1.48 24.86
C LEU A 63 -39.10 0.92 24.94
N ILE A 64 -38.08 1.78 25.05
CA ILE A 64 -36.67 1.40 25.21
C ILE A 64 -36.00 2.38 26.17
N GLU A 65 -35.44 1.90 27.28
CA GLU A 65 -34.59 2.73 28.14
C GLU A 65 -33.29 3.06 27.40
N THR A 66 -33.20 4.24 26.80
CA THR A 66 -31.93 4.78 26.32
C THR A 66 -31.18 5.37 27.51
N SER A 67 -30.48 4.53 28.25
CA SER A 67 -29.56 5.04 29.27
C SER A 67 -28.32 5.58 28.57
N THR A 68 -27.90 6.79 28.93
CA THR A 68 -26.49 7.20 28.87
C THR A 68 -25.74 6.32 29.88
N ALA A 69 -25.59 5.03 29.58
CA ALA A 69 -25.03 4.09 30.52
C ALA A 69 -23.52 4.38 30.67
N PRO A 70 -23.02 4.45 31.92
CA PRO A 70 -21.62 4.76 32.22
C PRO A 70 -20.68 3.68 31.65
N ALA A 71 -19.43 4.08 31.44
CA ALA A 71 -18.35 3.26 30.91
C ALA A 71 -18.33 1.84 31.53
N GLY A 72 -18.69 0.82 30.74
CA GLY A 72 -18.60 -0.58 31.21
C GLY A 72 -19.30 -1.63 30.35
N VAL A 73 -20.37 -1.28 29.62
CA VAL A 73 -21.07 -2.26 28.77
C VAL A 73 -20.39 -2.36 27.40
N ILE A 74 -19.57 -3.40 27.22
CA ILE A 74 -19.00 -3.75 25.91
C ILE A 74 -20.03 -4.59 25.15
N CYS A 75 -20.87 -3.96 24.32
CA CYS A 75 -21.72 -4.71 23.38
C CYS A 75 -20.90 -5.10 22.13
N PRO A 76 -20.77 -6.40 21.80
CA PRO A 76 -20.04 -6.85 20.63
C PRO A 76 -20.95 -6.72 19.39
N GLY A 77 -21.02 -5.53 18.82
CA GLY A 77 -21.85 -5.30 17.63
C GLY A 77 -21.78 -3.90 17.03
N GLY A 78 -21.22 -2.92 17.75
CA GLY A 78 -20.91 -1.60 17.20
C GLY A 78 -19.75 -1.72 16.22
N GLY A 79 -20.01 -1.41 14.95
CA GLY A 79 -18.98 -1.36 13.91
C GLY A 79 -17.73 -0.66 14.41
N ARG A 80 -16.56 -1.29 14.13
CA ARG A 80 -15.22 -0.88 14.57
C ARG A 80 -15.17 0.59 14.96
N ALA A 81 -15.12 0.87 16.26
CA ALA A 81 -14.67 2.16 16.76
C ALA A 81 -13.38 2.49 16.01
N ARG A 82 -13.40 3.54 15.19
CA ARG A 82 -12.20 4.04 14.54
C ARG A 82 -11.29 4.43 15.69
N ARG A 83 -10.31 3.58 15.99
CA ARG A 83 -9.29 3.86 17.02
C ARG A 83 -8.78 5.26 16.72
N ALA A 84 -9.15 6.22 17.57
CA ALA A 84 -8.47 7.50 17.64
C ALA A 84 -7.02 7.14 17.92
N SER A 85 -6.22 7.33 16.88
CA SER A 85 -4.96 6.64 16.75
C SER A 85 -4.01 7.18 17.81
N ALA A 86 -3.44 6.28 18.61
CA ALA A 86 -2.15 6.48 19.27
C ALA A 86 -1.00 6.61 18.24
N ARG A 87 -1.26 7.22 17.07
CA ARG A 87 -0.31 7.41 15.95
C ARG A 87 0.70 8.50 16.22
N THR A 88 0.44 9.36 17.19
CA THR A 88 1.18 10.62 17.29
C THR A 88 2.59 10.42 17.82
N LYS A 89 2.87 9.31 18.54
CA LYS A 89 4.20 9.07 19.11
C LYS A 89 5.14 8.25 18.21
N THR A 90 4.61 7.42 17.30
CA THR A 90 5.43 6.61 16.38
C THR A 90 5.70 7.31 15.05
N LEU A 91 4.86 8.27 14.63
CA LEU A 91 5.05 9.00 13.37
C LEU A 91 6.30 9.89 13.38
N ALA A 92 6.57 10.60 14.48
CA ALA A 92 7.69 11.55 14.55
C ALA A 92 9.07 10.88 14.40
N LYS A 93 9.24 9.64 14.86
CA LYS A 93 10.47 8.86 14.65
C LYS A 93 10.55 8.31 13.22
N ALA A 94 9.41 7.93 12.65
CA ALA A 94 9.33 7.46 11.27
C ALA A 94 9.68 8.57 10.26
N ASP A 95 9.37 9.83 10.57
CA ASP A 95 9.65 10.96 9.68
C ASP A 95 11.16 11.15 9.44
N THR A 96 11.99 11.08 10.49
CA THR A 96 13.46 11.24 10.34
C THR A 96 14.10 10.14 9.49
N ARG A 97 13.78 8.87 9.75
CA ARG A 97 14.30 7.73 8.98
C ARG A 97 13.76 7.72 7.55
N PHE A 98 12.51 8.11 7.37
CA PHE A 98 11.91 8.21 6.05
C PHE A 98 12.58 9.30 5.22
N ASP A 99 12.88 10.46 5.79
CA ASP A 99 13.54 11.54 5.07
C ASP A 99 14.98 11.17 4.67
N GLU A 100 15.71 10.43 5.51
CA GLU A 100 17.03 9.87 5.18
C GLU A 100 16.94 8.89 3.99
N TRP A 101 15.99 7.96 4.03
CA TRP A 101 15.75 7.02 2.93
C TRP A 101 15.28 7.74 1.65
N TRP A 102 14.43 8.77 1.80
CA TRP A 102 13.92 9.58 0.70
C TRP A 102 15.01 10.39 -0.01
N ALA A 103 16.08 10.75 0.68
CA ALA A 103 17.21 11.46 0.10
C ALA A 103 17.96 10.61 -0.92
N VAL A 104 18.09 9.30 -0.65
CA VAL A 104 18.81 8.32 -1.49
C VAL A 104 18.01 7.95 -2.74
N TRP A 105 16.68 7.96 -2.65
CA TRP A 105 15.83 7.46 -3.74
C TRP A 105 15.94 8.33 -5.01
N PRO A 106 16.24 7.74 -6.19
CA PRO A 106 16.54 8.50 -7.40
C PRO A 106 15.33 9.24 -7.99
N ARG A 107 14.11 8.68 -7.84
CA ARG A 107 12.88 9.25 -8.43
C ARG A 107 11.87 9.69 -7.35
N LYS A 108 11.90 10.97 -6.98
CA LYS A 108 11.10 11.55 -5.88
C LYS A 108 9.64 11.83 -6.28
N GLN A 109 8.81 10.81 -6.40
CA GLN A 109 7.38 10.92 -6.75
C GLN A 109 6.47 10.23 -5.73
N ALA A 110 5.25 10.76 -5.56
CA ALA A 110 4.22 10.23 -4.65
C ALA A 110 4.70 10.02 -3.18
N LYS A 111 5.32 11.06 -2.57
CA LYS A 111 5.92 10.99 -1.21
C LYS A 111 4.99 10.41 -0.15
N ARG A 112 3.70 10.76 -0.18
CA ARG A 112 2.69 10.27 0.80
C ARG A 112 2.48 8.76 0.71
N ASP A 113 2.41 8.20 -0.49
CA ASP A 113 2.21 6.76 -0.68
C ASP A 113 3.50 6.00 -0.37
N ALA A 114 4.65 6.58 -0.69
CA ALA A 114 5.95 6.07 -0.30
C ALA A 114 6.09 5.98 1.22
N GLN A 115 5.71 7.03 1.97
CA GLN A 115 5.77 7.04 3.44
C GLN A 115 4.92 5.93 4.08
N ARG A 116 3.73 5.68 3.50
CA ARG A 116 2.83 4.59 3.92
C ARG A 116 3.44 3.22 3.63
N ALA A 117 4.02 3.02 2.46
CA ALA A 117 4.68 1.77 2.09
C ALA A 117 5.96 1.54 2.92
N PHE A 118 6.73 2.59 3.19
CA PHE A 118 7.95 2.54 3.99
C PHE A 118 7.67 2.09 5.42
N SER A 119 6.60 2.62 6.03
CA SER A 119 6.16 2.18 7.36
C SER A 119 5.78 0.69 7.38
N LYS A 120 5.31 0.13 6.27
CA LYS A 120 5.01 -1.31 6.15
C LYS A 120 6.30 -2.13 5.96
N ALA A 121 7.19 -1.68 5.08
CA ALA A 121 8.47 -2.32 4.82
C ALA A 121 9.33 -2.44 6.08
N LEU A 122 9.34 -1.41 6.95
CA LEU A 122 10.05 -1.47 8.24
C LEU A 122 9.52 -2.51 9.24
N ASN A 123 8.31 -3.04 9.04
CA ASN A 123 7.82 -4.16 9.85
C ASN A 123 8.25 -5.51 9.28
N LEU A 124 8.71 -5.55 8.03
CA LEU A 124 9.14 -6.76 7.32
C LEU A 124 10.67 -6.91 7.39
N ILE A 125 11.39 -5.82 7.16
CA ILE A 125 12.85 -5.78 7.16
C ILE A 125 13.39 -4.60 7.99
N GLY A 126 14.62 -4.73 8.47
CA GLY A 126 15.28 -3.68 9.23
C GLY A 126 15.54 -2.42 8.39
N PHE A 127 15.67 -1.26 9.05
CA PHE A 127 15.97 -0.01 8.35
C PHE A 127 17.31 -0.04 7.62
N ASP A 128 18.36 -0.59 8.25
CA ASP A 128 19.70 -0.62 7.68
C ASP A 128 19.77 -1.54 6.45
N GLU A 129 19.08 -2.68 6.51
CA GLU A 129 18.95 -3.61 5.38
C GLU A 129 18.18 -2.97 4.21
N LEU A 130 17.05 -2.31 4.51
CA LEU A 130 16.27 -1.58 3.52
C LEU A 130 17.10 -0.46 2.87
N MET A 131 17.89 0.26 3.65
CA MET A 131 18.77 1.32 3.17
C MET A 131 19.86 0.76 2.25
N ALA A 132 20.54 -0.32 2.66
CA ALA A 132 21.57 -0.97 1.86
C ALA A 132 21.03 -1.47 0.51
N ALA A 133 19.86 -2.14 0.51
CA ALA A 133 19.19 -2.59 -0.71
C ALA A 133 18.80 -1.40 -1.61
N THR A 134 18.32 -0.31 -1.01
CA THR A 134 17.95 0.90 -1.75
C THR A 134 19.17 1.57 -2.39
N GLN A 135 20.30 1.65 -1.67
CA GLN A 135 21.55 2.20 -2.19
C GLN A 135 22.08 1.35 -3.35
N ALA A 136 22.09 0.03 -3.19
CA ALA A 136 22.48 -0.90 -4.26
C ALA A 136 21.62 -0.66 -5.51
N PHE A 137 20.29 -0.62 -5.35
CA PHE A 137 19.36 -0.34 -6.45
C PHE A 137 19.58 1.03 -7.10
N ALA A 138 19.80 2.08 -6.30
CA ALA A 138 20.02 3.43 -6.81
C ALA A 138 21.35 3.57 -7.56
N SER A 139 22.38 2.84 -7.12
CA SER A 139 23.73 2.84 -7.70
C SER A 139 23.90 1.90 -8.90
N ASP A 140 22.90 1.05 -9.20
CA ASP A 140 23.00 0.06 -10.27
C ASP A 140 23.21 0.77 -11.63
N PRO A 141 24.34 0.53 -12.31
CA PRO A 141 24.62 1.16 -13.59
C PRO A 141 23.60 0.76 -14.65
N ASN A 142 23.00 -0.44 -14.59
CA ASN A 142 22.02 -0.93 -15.56
C ASN A 142 20.64 -0.30 -15.40
N ARG A 143 20.45 0.57 -14.40
CA ARG A 143 19.22 1.31 -14.19
C ARG A 143 19.05 2.40 -15.24
N GLU A 144 17.87 2.44 -15.85
CA GLU A 144 17.42 3.56 -16.66
C GLU A 144 16.36 4.39 -15.90
N ASP A 145 16.48 5.72 -15.94
CA ASP A 145 15.57 6.61 -15.20
C ASP A 145 14.11 6.45 -15.62
N ARG A 146 13.85 6.18 -16.92
CA ARG A 146 12.50 5.98 -17.46
C ARG A 146 11.80 4.73 -16.94
N TYR A 147 12.55 3.67 -16.63
CA TYR A 147 12.05 2.41 -16.10
C TYR A 147 12.17 2.30 -14.58
N THR A 148 12.61 3.38 -13.91
CA THR A 148 12.70 3.40 -12.45
C THR A 148 11.28 3.39 -11.85
N PRO A 149 10.91 2.37 -11.06
CA PRO A 149 9.58 2.24 -10.48
C PRO A 149 9.32 3.34 -9.45
N TYR A 150 8.05 3.55 -9.13
CA TYR A 150 7.70 4.42 -8.01
C TYR A 150 8.15 3.82 -6.68
N PRO A 151 8.58 4.65 -5.72
CA PRO A 151 9.08 4.18 -4.42
C PRO A 151 8.04 3.32 -3.69
N ALA A 152 6.77 3.71 -3.73
CA ALA A 152 5.69 2.91 -3.13
C ALA A 152 5.53 1.55 -3.82
N THR A 153 5.65 1.48 -5.14
CA THR A 153 5.54 0.22 -5.91
C THR A 153 6.71 -0.70 -5.61
N TRP A 154 7.93 -0.17 -5.49
CA TRP A 154 9.11 -0.94 -5.15
C TRP A 154 9.04 -1.51 -3.72
N LEU A 155 8.63 -0.69 -2.76
CA LEU A 155 8.45 -1.10 -1.36
C LEU A 155 7.30 -2.09 -1.17
N ASN A 156 6.15 -1.89 -1.82
CA ASN A 156 5.02 -2.81 -1.69
C ASN A 156 5.27 -4.14 -2.40
N GLY A 157 6.13 -4.15 -3.43
CA GLY A 157 6.51 -5.36 -4.15
C GLY A 157 7.67 -6.13 -3.52
N GLU A 158 8.12 -5.74 -2.33
CA GLU A 158 9.20 -6.40 -1.59
C GLU A 158 10.49 -6.57 -2.41
N ARG A 159 10.73 -5.64 -3.34
CA ARG A 159 11.78 -5.74 -4.36
C ARG A 159 13.20 -5.58 -3.82
N TRP A 160 13.37 -5.40 -2.52
CA TRP A 160 14.66 -5.55 -1.85
C TRP A 160 15.16 -7.00 -1.89
N ALA A 161 14.27 -7.98 -2.07
CA ALA A 161 14.60 -9.40 -2.19
C ALA A 161 14.74 -9.87 -3.66
N ASP A 162 14.46 -9.00 -4.64
CA ASP A 162 14.61 -9.33 -6.05
C ASP A 162 16.10 -9.50 -6.42
N ALA A 163 16.39 -10.40 -7.36
CA ALA A 163 17.73 -10.56 -7.91
C ALA A 163 18.19 -9.29 -8.67
N PRO A 164 19.52 -9.03 -8.76
CA PRO A 164 20.05 -7.87 -9.48
C PRO A 164 19.56 -7.80 -10.94
N LEU A 165 19.42 -6.59 -11.48
CA LEU A 165 19.00 -6.40 -12.87
C LEU A 165 19.99 -7.13 -13.79
N PRO A 166 19.49 -7.94 -14.74
CA PRO A 166 20.36 -8.66 -15.66
C PRO A 166 21.19 -7.65 -16.45
N ALA A 167 22.49 -7.92 -16.57
CA ALA A 167 23.38 -7.09 -17.36
C ALA A 167 22.85 -6.98 -18.79
N ASP A 168 22.64 -5.76 -19.27
CA ASP A 168 22.23 -5.55 -20.66
C ASP A 168 23.38 -6.01 -21.58
N PRO A 169 23.21 -7.10 -22.35
CA PRO A 169 24.25 -7.59 -23.23
C PRO A 169 24.54 -6.58 -24.35
N ALA A 170 23.63 -5.64 -24.66
CA ALA A 170 23.90 -4.57 -25.60
C ALA A 170 24.93 -3.60 -25.02
N ARG A 171 24.85 -3.22 -23.75
CA ARG A 171 25.80 -2.28 -23.14
C ARG A 171 27.22 -2.84 -23.05
N THR A 172 27.38 -4.15 -22.94
CA THR A 172 28.69 -4.84 -22.97
C THR A 172 29.25 -5.04 -24.38
N ARG A 173 28.40 -5.02 -25.42
CA ARG A 173 28.79 -5.28 -26.83
C ARG A 173 29.29 -4.06 -27.59
N PHE A 174 29.17 -2.85 -27.01
CA PHE A 174 29.48 -1.60 -27.69
C PHE A 174 30.36 -0.69 -26.83
N ASP A 175 31.53 -1.16 -26.43
CA ASP A 175 32.63 -0.22 -26.19
C ASP A 175 33.17 0.24 -27.56
N ALA A 176 32.88 1.49 -27.93
CA ALA A 176 33.29 2.07 -29.21
C ALA A 176 34.81 1.97 -29.42
N SER A 177 35.59 2.04 -28.33
CA SER A 177 37.04 1.88 -28.36
C SER A 177 37.48 0.46 -28.69
N SER A 178 36.72 -0.55 -28.27
CA SER A 178 37.01 -1.97 -28.55
C SER A 178 36.95 -2.25 -30.05
N ARG A 179 35.93 -1.75 -30.76
CA ARG A 179 35.80 -1.94 -32.22
C ARG A 179 36.91 -1.26 -33.03
N ILE A 180 37.35 -0.08 -32.60
CA ILE A 180 38.43 0.65 -33.24
C ILE A 180 39.75 -0.12 -33.06
N ASN A 181 40.04 -0.55 -31.83
CA ASN A 181 41.25 -1.31 -31.53
C ASN A 181 41.29 -2.65 -32.28
N THR A 182 40.17 -3.38 -32.38
CA THR A 182 40.11 -4.63 -33.16
C THR A 182 40.31 -4.39 -34.65
N THR A 183 39.76 -3.30 -35.20
CA THR A 183 39.89 -2.97 -36.62
C THR A 183 41.33 -2.59 -36.97
N VAL A 184 41.97 -1.79 -36.11
CA VAL A 184 43.39 -1.42 -36.25
C VAL A 184 44.29 -2.65 -36.18
N GLU A 185 44.02 -3.57 -35.26
CA GLU A 185 44.81 -4.79 -35.11
C GLU A 185 44.68 -5.74 -36.31
N LEU A 186 43.47 -5.94 -36.82
CA LEU A 186 43.24 -6.68 -38.05
C LEU A 186 43.98 -6.05 -39.25
N GLY A 187 43.98 -4.72 -39.34
CA GLY A 187 44.76 -3.99 -40.36
C GLY A 187 46.26 -4.26 -40.26
N ARG A 188 46.83 -4.26 -39.04
CA ARG A 188 48.24 -4.60 -38.80
C ARG A 188 48.56 -6.04 -39.20
N GLN A 189 47.69 -6.99 -38.86
CA GLN A 189 47.86 -8.40 -39.20
C GLN A 189 47.87 -8.62 -40.72
N LEU A 190 46.92 -8.00 -41.43
CA LEU A 190 46.84 -8.09 -42.89
C LEU A 190 48.08 -7.50 -43.56
N ALA A 191 48.55 -6.34 -43.09
CA ALA A 191 49.77 -5.72 -43.60
C ALA A 191 51.01 -6.62 -43.38
N ALA A 192 51.11 -7.27 -42.22
CA ALA A 192 52.17 -8.21 -41.93
C ALA A 192 52.11 -9.47 -42.81
N ASP A 193 50.91 -9.99 -43.08
CA ASP A 193 50.72 -11.13 -43.99
C ASP A 193 51.10 -10.79 -45.43
N ILE A 194 50.70 -9.62 -45.93
CA ILE A 194 51.08 -9.15 -47.27
C ILE A 194 52.61 -9.04 -47.38
N ALA A 195 53.27 -8.49 -46.35
CA ALA A 195 54.73 -8.40 -46.31
C ALA A 195 55.41 -9.78 -46.31
N ARG A 196 54.85 -10.76 -45.59
CA ARG A 196 55.32 -12.15 -45.58
C ARG A 196 55.15 -12.83 -46.94
N THR A 197 54.03 -12.62 -47.62
CA THR A 197 53.78 -13.21 -48.95
C THR A 197 54.68 -12.62 -50.04
N THR A 198 54.96 -11.32 -49.99
CA THR A 198 55.86 -10.64 -50.94
C THR A 198 57.32 -11.04 -50.73
N SER A 199 57.69 -11.40 -49.49
CA SER A 199 59.05 -11.83 -49.14
C SER A 199 59.28 -13.33 -49.34
N ARG A 200 58.31 -14.08 -49.89
CA ARG A 200 58.47 -15.51 -50.24
C ARG A 200 59.11 -15.58 -51.64
N PRO A 201 60.41 -15.88 -51.77
CA PRO A 201 61.04 -15.98 -53.08
C PRO A 201 60.49 -17.22 -53.78
N GLU A 202 60.00 -17.08 -55.01
CA GLU A 202 59.74 -18.21 -55.89
C GLU A 202 61.05 -18.95 -56.15
N MET A 203 61.31 -20.00 -55.35
CA MET A 203 62.33 -20.99 -55.68
C MET A 203 61.82 -21.89 -56.81
N ARG A 204 62.06 -21.42 -58.04
CA ARG A 204 62.73 -22.11 -59.16
C ARG A 204 62.36 -23.59 -59.39
N ALA A 205 61.81 -23.91 -60.57
CA ALA A 205 62.53 -24.68 -61.60
C ALA A 205 61.72 -24.78 -62.91
N LEU A 206 62.37 -24.32 -63.98
CA LEU A 206 62.05 -24.59 -65.38
C LEU A 206 62.40 -26.06 -65.70
N PRO A 207 61.59 -26.78 -66.49
CA PRO A 207 62.09 -27.86 -67.35
C PRO A 207 62.68 -27.31 -68.66
#